data_AF-X1K5U1-F1
#
_entry.id   AF-X1K5U1-F1
#
_cell.length_a   1.000
_cell.length_b   1.000
_cell.length_c   1.000
_cell.angle_alpha   90.00
_cell.angle_beta   90.00
_cell.angle_gamma   90.00
#
_symmetry.space_group_name_H-M   'P 1'
#
loop_
_entity.id
_entity.type
_entity.pdbx_description
1 polymer ?
#
loop_
_entity_poly.entity_id
_entity_poly.type
_entity_poly.pdbx_seq_one_letter_code
_entity_poly.pdbx_strand_id
1 'polypeptide(L)'
;ISLTTGEIERILSDEEVYRRWHGGRGVIAKILYDEMPRNADPLGPENIFIVNVGIMSGCFVPAGSKVEFGSVSPLTNGHGDSNMGGHLGPMLKFAGYDMIIFTGISPKPVYLYLDNDTTELRDASRYWGMGSLDCEKQLKKDLGEDFEIATIGPAGENGVLFSCITHDFGRQAGRTGQGAVMGSKKLKAIAVRGNRSIGVHDLESLKKQVMEIILRTKTHPNMEPWQKYGTSF
;
A
#
# COMPACT_ATOMS: atom_id res chain seq x y z
N ILE A 1 -2.64 9.59 -10.18
CA ILE A 1 -3.39 8.75 -11.14
C ILE A 1 -4.87 9.14 -11.08
N SER A 2 -5.39 9.76 -12.13
CA SER A 2 -6.81 10.03 -12.27
C SER A 2 -7.51 8.81 -12.85
N LEU A 3 -8.36 8.15 -12.06
CA LEU A 3 -9.10 6.97 -12.51
C LEU A 3 -10.23 7.35 -13.48
N THR A 4 -10.76 8.56 -13.37
CA THR A 4 -11.82 9.05 -14.26
C THR A 4 -11.31 9.26 -15.68
N THR A 5 -10.14 9.90 -15.84
CA THR A 5 -9.57 10.25 -17.16
C THR A 5 -8.56 9.22 -17.67
N GLY A 6 -8.01 8.39 -16.77
CA GLY A 6 -6.90 7.48 -17.08
C GLY A 6 -5.54 8.17 -17.11
N GLU A 7 -5.47 9.46 -16.78
CA GLU A 7 -4.22 10.23 -16.78
C GLU A 7 -3.29 9.79 -15.63
N ILE A 8 -2.03 9.58 -15.99
CA ILE A 8 -0.97 9.14 -15.09
C ILE A 8 0.17 10.15 -15.18
N GLU A 9 0.46 10.80 -14.06
CA GLU A 9 1.57 11.72 -13.91
C GLU A 9 2.53 11.17 -12.86
N ARG A 10 3.84 11.30 -13.14
CA ARG A 10 4.90 11.02 -12.18
C ARG A 10 5.51 12.34 -11.73
N ILE A 11 5.32 12.64 -10.45
CA ILE A 11 5.87 13.83 -9.79
C ILE A 11 6.98 13.42 -8.81
N LEU A 12 7.95 14.32 -8.61
CA LEU A 12 8.96 14.13 -7.56
C LEU A 12 8.34 14.35 -6.18
N SER A 13 8.70 13.49 -5.24
CA SER A 13 8.33 13.65 -3.83
C SER A 13 8.92 14.94 -3.26
N ASP A 14 8.11 15.72 -2.53
CA ASP A 14 8.58 16.91 -1.82
C ASP A 14 9.46 16.50 -0.62
N GLU A 15 10.72 16.88 -0.66
CA GLU A 15 11.70 16.58 0.38
C GLU A 15 11.28 17.13 1.75
N GLU A 16 10.71 18.32 1.83
CA GLU A 16 10.27 18.93 3.10
C GLU A 16 9.15 18.12 3.73
N VAL A 17 8.24 17.59 2.92
CA VAL A 17 7.16 16.71 3.39
C VAL A 17 7.75 15.44 4.00
N TYR A 18 8.70 14.79 3.33
CA TYR A 18 9.32 13.56 3.86
C TYR A 18 10.23 13.82 5.08
N ARG A 19 10.89 14.98 5.15
CA ARG A 19 11.67 15.39 6.33
C ARG A 19 10.82 15.59 7.57
N ARG A 20 9.62 16.16 7.41
CA ARG A 20 8.71 16.46 8.54
C ARG A 20 7.79 15.29 8.91
N TRP A 21 7.39 14.48 7.92
CA TRP A 21 6.32 13.49 8.08
C TRP A 21 6.75 12.04 7.85
N HIS A 22 8.02 11.79 7.46
CA HIS A 22 8.68 10.47 7.44
C HIS A 22 8.03 9.35 6.59
N GLY A 23 7.12 9.68 5.68
CA GLY A 23 6.38 8.70 4.88
C GLY A 23 5.24 8.00 5.62
N GLY A 24 4.69 6.95 5.01
CA GLY A 24 3.57 6.16 5.52
C GLY A 24 2.39 7.03 5.98
N ARG A 25 1.90 6.76 7.19
CA ARG A 25 0.80 7.48 7.84
C ARG A 25 1.00 9.00 7.87
N GLY A 26 2.22 9.48 8.15
CA GLY A 26 2.47 10.91 8.31
C GLY A 26 2.21 11.69 7.02
N VAL A 27 2.72 11.18 5.90
CA VAL A 27 2.53 11.80 4.57
C VAL A 27 1.07 11.69 4.13
N ILE A 28 0.42 10.55 4.36
CA ILE A 28 -1.01 10.38 4.11
C ILE A 28 -1.82 11.43 4.89
N ALA A 29 -1.58 11.57 6.19
CA ALA A 29 -2.30 12.52 7.02
C ALA A 29 -2.10 13.97 6.56
N LYS A 30 -0.87 14.35 6.16
CA LYS A 30 -0.59 15.68 5.64
C LYS A 30 -1.34 15.96 4.34
N ILE A 31 -1.26 15.06 3.36
CA ILE A 31 -1.94 15.23 2.07
C ILE A 31 -3.45 15.29 2.27
N LEU A 32 -4.01 14.39 3.08
CA LEU A 32 -5.45 14.43 3.35
C LEU A 32 -5.85 15.73 4.08
N TYR A 33 -5.02 16.27 4.96
CA TYR A 33 -5.31 17.53 5.64
C TYR A 33 -5.35 18.72 4.67
N ASP A 34 -4.45 18.76 3.69
CA ASP A 34 -4.35 19.88 2.75
C ASP A 34 -5.35 19.80 1.61
N GLU A 35 -5.52 18.60 1.04
CA GLU A 35 -6.18 18.41 -0.26
C GLU A 35 -7.63 17.92 -0.14
N MET A 36 -8.04 17.30 0.98
CA MET A 36 -9.38 16.73 1.08
C MET A 36 -10.44 17.79 1.35
N PRO A 37 -11.52 17.85 0.54
CA PRO A 37 -12.69 18.63 0.88
C PRO A 37 -13.31 18.13 2.19
N ARG A 38 -13.64 19.05 3.11
CA ARG A 38 -14.20 18.72 4.44
C ARG A 38 -15.48 17.87 4.39
N ASN A 39 -16.26 18.02 3.32
CA ASN A 39 -17.54 17.33 3.13
C ASN A 39 -17.46 16.30 2.00
N ALA A 40 -16.26 15.83 1.64
CA ALA A 40 -16.11 14.79 0.62
C ALA A 40 -16.87 13.52 1.06
N ASP A 41 -17.67 12.97 0.15
CA ASP A 41 -18.23 11.63 0.33
C ASP A 41 -17.07 10.62 0.37
N PRO A 42 -16.91 9.84 1.46
CA PRO A 42 -15.83 8.86 1.57
C PRO A 42 -15.82 7.78 0.47
N LEU A 43 -16.95 7.54 -0.21
CA LEU A 43 -17.00 6.61 -1.35
C LEU A 43 -17.08 7.34 -2.70
N GLY A 44 -17.15 8.67 -2.68
CA GLY A 44 -17.27 9.51 -3.86
C GLY A 44 -15.96 9.75 -4.61
N PRO A 45 -16.04 10.45 -5.76
CA PRO A 45 -14.88 10.71 -6.63
C PRO A 45 -13.86 11.67 -6.01
N GLU A 46 -14.31 12.56 -5.11
CA GLU A 46 -13.47 13.53 -4.40
C GLU A 46 -12.57 12.89 -3.33
N ASN A 47 -12.93 11.71 -2.80
CA ASN A 47 -12.09 11.05 -1.80
C ASN A 47 -10.80 10.56 -2.44
N ILE A 48 -9.66 11.00 -1.92
CA ILE A 48 -8.35 10.59 -2.43
C ILE A 48 -7.97 9.27 -1.75
N PHE A 49 -7.49 8.31 -2.54
CA PHE A 49 -6.96 7.05 -2.02
C PHE A 49 -5.45 7.00 -2.22
N ILE A 50 -4.70 6.86 -1.13
CA ILE A 50 -3.25 6.99 -1.11
C ILE A 50 -2.63 5.66 -0.65
N VAL A 51 -1.63 5.21 -1.40
CA VAL A 51 -0.70 4.16 -0.98
C VAL A 51 0.64 4.81 -0.73
N ASN A 52 1.17 4.76 0.50
CA ASN A 52 2.44 5.37 0.84
C ASN A 52 3.33 4.40 1.61
N VAL A 53 4.63 4.45 1.35
CA VAL A 53 5.64 3.63 2.02
C VAL A 53 6.48 4.45 2.96
N GLY A 54 6.84 3.87 4.11
CA GLY A 54 7.74 4.54 5.05
C GLY A 54 9.14 4.72 4.47
N ILE A 55 9.88 5.73 4.95
CA ILE A 55 11.24 6.02 4.48
C ILE A 55 12.22 4.85 4.64
N MET A 56 11.95 3.96 5.60
CA MET A 56 12.77 2.78 5.87
C MET A 56 12.33 1.55 5.08
N SER A 57 11.20 1.60 4.37
CA SER A 57 10.70 0.45 3.62
C SER A 57 11.66 0.06 2.50
N GLY A 58 11.93 -1.25 2.38
CA GLY A 58 12.90 -1.81 1.42
C GLY A 58 14.36 -1.65 1.81
N CYS A 59 14.68 -0.90 2.87
CA CYS A 59 15.99 -0.97 3.51
C CYS A 59 16.12 -2.29 4.29
N PHE A 60 17.34 -2.77 4.50
CA PHE A 60 17.62 -4.02 5.25
C PHE A 60 17.42 -3.87 6.78
N VAL A 61 16.55 -2.96 7.21
CA VAL A 61 16.20 -2.81 8.63
C VAL A 61 15.18 -3.87 9.06
N PRO A 62 15.24 -4.36 10.32
CA PRO A 62 14.29 -5.33 10.81
C PRO A 62 12.85 -4.81 10.68
N ALA A 63 11.98 -5.62 10.06
CA ALA A 63 10.58 -5.28 9.78
C ALA A 63 10.35 -4.03 8.91
N GLY A 64 11.36 -3.58 8.14
CA GLY A 64 11.30 -2.46 7.20
C GLY A 64 10.55 -2.77 5.91
N SER A 65 9.32 -3.29 5.99
CA SER A 65 8.55 -3.72 4.81
C SER A 65 7.11 -3.24 4.77
N LYS A 66 6.77 -2.27 5.61
CA LYS A 66 5.40 -1.78 5.75
C LYS A 66 4.97 -0.87 4.61
N VAL A 67 3.69 -0.96 4.27
CA VAL A 67 2.96 -0.06 3.36
C VAL A 67 1.69 0.40 4.05
N GLU A 68 1.33 1.66 3.84
CA GLU A 68 0.15 2.29 4.41
C GLU A 68 -0.85 2.60 3.29
N PHE A 69 -2.13 2.31 3.54
CA PHE A 69 -3.25 2.70 2.68
C PHE A 69 -4.11 3.69 3.44
N GLY A 70 -4.44 4.83 2.85
CA GLY A 70 -5.23 5.84 3.56
C GLY A 70 -6.09 6.71 2.67
N SER A 71 -7.15 7.21 3.29
CA SER A 71 -8.20 8.04 2.70
C SER A 71 -9.11 8.60 3.81
N VAL A 72 -10.16 9.35 3.47
CA VAL A 72 -11.27 9.54 4.40
C VAL A 72 -12.01 8.22 4.56
N SER A 73 -12.14 7.75 5.80
CA SER A 73 -12.76 6.46 6.10
C SER A 73 -14.27 6.50 5.88
N PRO A 74 -14.84 5.55 5.12
CA PRO A 74 -16.29 5.45 4.95
C PRO A 74 -17.00 4.88 6.17
N LEU A 75 -16.26 4.30 7.13
CA LEU A 75 -16.82 3.80 8.38
C LEU A 75 -16.91 4.87 9.46
N THR A 76 -15.94 5.79 9.51
CA THR A 76 -15.82 6.76 10.62
C THR A 76 -15.99 8.22 10.19
N ASN A 77 -16.05 8.52 8.88
CA ASN A 77 -16.07 9.87 8.31
C ASN A 77 -14.88 10.76 8.72
N GLY A 78 -13.79 10.16 9.18
CA GLY A 78 -12.56 10.86 9.56
C GLY A 78 -11.35 10.35 8.78
N HIS A 79 -10.16 10.74 9.22
CA HIS A 79 -8.93 10.14 8.73
C HIS A 79 -8.95 8.62 8.97
N GLY A 80 -8.76 7.86 7.90
CA GLY A 80 -8.60 6.42 7.94
C GLY A 80 -7.30 6.01 7.29
N ASP A 81 -6.50 5.23 8.00
CA ASP A 81 -5.37 4.52 7.44
C ASP A 81 -5.30 3.09 7.96
N SER A 82 -4.56 2.26 7.23
CA SER A 82 -4.45 0.84 7.49
C SER A 82 -3.11 0.31 7.00
N ASN A 83 -2.34 -0.25 7.94
CA ASN A 83 -0.99 -0.73 7.71
C ASN A 83 -0.98 -2.18 7.25
N MET A 84 -0.12 -2.51 6.29
CA MET A 84 0.10 -3.88 5.82
C MET A 84 1.60 -4.20 5.77
N GLY A 85 1.97 -5.41 6.18
CA GLY A 85 3.30 -5.96 5.96
C GLY A 85 3.37 -6.77 4.66
N GLY A 86 4.42 -7.58 4.50
CA GLY A 86 4.68 -8.32 3.26
C GLY A 86 5.71 -7.59 2.39
N HIS A 87 5.60 -7.75 1.08
CA HIS A 87 6.63 -7.35 0.12
C HIS A 87 6.22 -6.17 -0.77
N LEU A 88 4.94 -5.80 -0.80
CA LEU A 88 4.42 -4.69 -1.61
C LEU A 88 5.14 -3.35 -1.36
N GLY A 89 5.37 -3.00 -0.08
CA GLY A 89 6.02 -1.75 0.29
C GLY A 89 7.45 -1.63 -0.26
N PRO A 90 8.33 -2.61 0.04
CA PRO A 90 9.64 -2.72 -0.59
C PRO A 90 9.58 -2.71 -2.13
N MET A 91 8.66 -3.47 -2.72
CA MET A 91 8.57 -3.57 -4.19
C MET A 91 8.24 -2.23 -4.84
N LEU A 92 7.39 -1.42 -4.21
CA LEU A 92 7.11 -0.05 -4.66
C LEU A 92 8.36 0.85 -4.61
N LYS A 93 9.17 0.74 -3.55
CA LYS A 93 10.45 1.44 -3.45
C LYS A 93 11.45 0.97 -4.51
N PHE A 94 11.54 -0.35 -4.75
CA PHE A 94 12.40 -0.92 -5.78
C PHE A 94 11.95 -0.54 -7.20
N ALA A 95 10.67 -0.20 -7.40
CA ALA A 95 10.20 0.35 -8.66
C ALA A 95 10.52 1.86 -8.80
N GLY A 96 10.89 2.53 -7.70
CA GLY A 96 11.29 3.93 -7.66
C GLY A 96 10.18 4.91 -7.28
N TYR A 97 9.21 4.47 -6.45
CA TYR A 97 8.09 5.28 -5.99
C TYR A 97 7.98 5.25 -4.47
N ASP A 98 7.68 6.41 -3.87
CA ASP A 98 7.39 6.53 -2.44
C ASP A 98 5.88 6.50 -2.16
N MET A 99 5.07 6.77 -3.18
CA MET A 99 3.64 6.97 -3.04
C MET A 99 2.90 6.77 -4.37
N ILE A 100 1.66 6.33 -4.29
CA ILE A 100 0.68 6.38 -5.37
C ILE A 100 -0.58 7.06 -4.85
N ILE A 101 -1.07 8.06 -5.59
CA ILE A 101 -2.33 8.76 -5.29
C ILE A 101 -3.34 8.46 -6.39
N PHE A 102 -4.52 8.00 -5.99
CA PHE A 102 -5.66 7.74 -6.87
C PHE A 102 -6.79 8.74 -6.60
N THR A 103 -7.24 9.40 -7.65
CA THR A 103 -8.37 10.35 -7.63
C THR A 103 -9.47 9.90 -8.59
N GLY A 104 -10.70 10.38 -8.39
CA GLY A 104 -11.81 10.03 -9.25
C GLY A 104 -12.26 8.57 -9.12
N ILE A 105 -13.06 8.11 -10.10
CA ILE A 105 -13.63 6.76 -10.17
C ILE A 105 -13.50 6.28 -11.62
N SER A 106 -12.98 5.06 -11.80
CA SER A 106 -12.87 4.48 -13.14
C SER A 106 -14.26 4.13 -13.71
N PRO A 107 -14.51 4.34 -15.02
CA PRO A 107 -15.79 3.95 -15.63
C PRO A 107 -16.03 2.43 -15.59
N LYS A 108 -14.97 1.63 -15.50
CA LYS A 108 -15.00 0.15 -15.44
C LYS A 108 -13.98 -0.40 -14.43
N PRO A 109 -14.08 -1.68 -14.01
CA PRO A 109 -13.05 -2.31 -13.20
C PRO A 109 -11.66 -2.23 -13.84
N VAL A 110 -10.68 -1.73 -13.10
CA VAL A 110 -9.27 -1.64 -13.52
C VAL A 110 -8.34 -2.14 -12.42
N TYR A 111 -7.10 -2.47 -12.79
CA TYR A 111 -5.99 -2.65 -11.85
C TYR A 111 -4.81 -1.78 -12.28
N LEU A 112 -4.02 -1.35 -11.31
CA LEU A 112 -2.75 -0.68 -11.58
C LEU A 112 -1.69 -1.73 -11.90
N TYR A 113 -1.07 -1.62 -13.07
CA TYR A 113 0.15 -2.32 -13.43
C TYR A 113 1.32 -1.34 -13.32
N LEU A 114 2.27 -1.64 -12.45
CA LEU A 114 3.48 -0.85 -12.26
C LEU A 114 4.70 -1.77 -12.35
N ASP A 115 5.52 -1.55 -13.36
CA ASP A 115 6.76 -2.29 -13.58
C ASP A 115 7.89 -1.30 -13.87
N ASN A 116 8.62 -0.95 -12.81
CA ASN A 116 9.62 0.11 -12.82
C ASN A 116 9.05 1.43 -13.41
N ASP A 117 9.46 1.83 -14.61
CA ASP A 117 8.97 3.07 -15.23
C ASP A 117 7.65 2.90 -16.00
N THR A 118 7.22 1.66 -16.26
CA THR A 118 5.96 1.40 -16.96
C THR A 118 4.82 1.43 -15.96
N THR A 119 3.89 2.38 -16.12
CA THR A 119 2.71 2.52 -15.26
C THR A 119 1.44 2.59 -16.12
N GLU A 120 0.51 1.66 -15.92
CA GLU A 120 -0.70 1.52 -16.73
C GLU A 120 -1.91 1.17 -15.88
N LEU A 121 -3.09 1.69 -16.27
CA LEU A 121 -4.37 1.17 -15.79
C LEU A 121 -4.89 0.13 -16.78
N ARG A 122 -4.93 -1.13 -16.34
CA ARG A 122 -5.35 -2.26 -17.17
C ARG A 122 -6.74 -2.74 -16.78
N ASP A 123 -7.45 -3.34 -17.74
CA ASP A 123 -8.79 -3.86 -17.52
C ASP A 123 -8.79 -4.98 -16.46
N ALA A 124 -9.67 -4.87 -15.47
CA ALA A 124 -9.83 -5.86 -14.40
C ALA A 124 -11.18 -6.58 -14.44
N SER A 125 -11.94 -6.47 -15.53
CA SER A 125 -13.29 -7.03 -15.61
C SER A 125 -13.30 -8.54 -15.37
N ARG A 126 -12.27 -9.25 -15.82
CA ARG A 126 -12.11 -10.69 -15.57
C ARG A 126 -11.82 -11.06 -14.13
N TYR A 127 -11.31 -10.12 -13.32
CA TYR A 127 -10.95 -10.33 -11.92
C TYR A 127 -12.05 -9.85 -10.97
N TRP A 128 -12.91 -8.94 -11.43
CA TRP A 128 -14.01 -8.41 -10.64
C TRP A 128 -14.96 -9.54 -10.22
N GLY A 129 -15.33 -9.59 -8.94
CA GLY A 129 -16.10 -10.68 -8.33
C GLY A 129 -15.25 -11.83 -7.79
N MET A 130 -13.97 -11.94 -8.14
CA MET A 130 -13.08 -12.95 -7.56
C MET A 130 -12.75 -12.64 -6.09
N GLY A 131 -12.65 -13.68 -5.26
CA GLY A 131 -12.07 -13.58 -3.92
C GLY A 131 -10.66 -12.98 -3.96
N SER A 132 -10.25 -12.24 -2.92
CA SER A 132 -8.98 -11.49 -2.94
C SER A 132 -7.76 -12.39 -3.16
N LEU A 133 -7.72 -13.55 -2.48
CA LEU A 133 -6.65 -14.55 -2.60
C LEU A 133 -6.61 -15.20 -4.00
N ASP A 134 -7.77 -15.56 -4.54
CA ASP A 134 -7.87 -16.14 -5.88
C ASP A 134 -7.50 -15.12 -6.96
N CYS A 135 -7.88 -13.86 -6.76
CA CYS A 135 -7.48 -12.75 -7.63
C CYS A 135 -5.97 -12.55 -7.62
N GLU A 136 -5.33 -12.55 -6.44
CA GLU A 136 -3.88 -12.43 -6.31
C GLU A 136 -3.17 -13.60 -7.02
N LYS A 137 -3.63 -14.83 -6.78
CA LYS A 137 -3.12 -16.03 -7.45
C LYS A 137 -3.25 -15.94 -8.97
N GLN A 138 -4.40 -15.50 -9.47
CA GLN A 138 -4.64 -15.40 -10.91
C GLN A 138 -3.80 -14.28 -11.54
N LEU A 139 -3.68 -13.12 -10.89
CA LEU A 139 -2.81 -12.03 -11.36
C LEU A 139 -1.33 -12.44 -11.39
N LYS A 140 -0.84 -13.18 -10.39
CA LYS A 140 0.54 -13.73 -10.40
C LYS A 140 0.76 -14.71 -11.55
N LYS A 141 -0.22 -15.56 -11.89
CA LYS A 141 -0.15 -16.40 -13.11
C LYS A 141 -0.10 -15.59 -14.40
N ASP A 142 -0.86 -14.50 -14.46
CA ASP A 142 -1.01 -13.70 -15.67
C ASP A 142 0.17 -12.74 -15.89
N LEU A 143 0.81 -12.27 -14.81
CA LEU A 143 1.87 -11.24 -14.85
C LEU A 143 3.27 -11.77 -14.52
N GLY A 144 3.36 -12.78 -13.66
CA GLY A 144 4.59 -13.30 -13.08
C GLY A 144 4.56 -13.34 -11.54
N GLU A 145 5.24 -14.32 -10.95
CA GLU A 145 5.33 -14.51 -9.50
C GLU A 145 6.12 -13.40 -8.79
N ASP A 146 6.95 -12.68 -9.54
CA ASP A 146 7.77 -11.54 -9.12
C ASP A 146 6.99 -10.24 -8.92
N PHE A 147 5.72 -10.20 -9.32
CA PHE A 147 4.82 -9.09 -8.98
C PHE A 147 4.30 -9.22 -7.56
N GLU A 148 4.39 -8.14 -6.79
CA GLU A 148 3.70 -8.00 -5.51
C GLU A 148 2.35 -7.34 -5.74
N ILE A 149 1.28 -7.98 -5.25
CA ILE A 149 -0.08 -7.65 -5.67
C ILE A 149 -0.97 -7.45 -4.45
N ALA A 150 -1.53 -6.26 -4.32
CA ALA A 150 -2.60 -5.98 -3.37
C ALA A 150 -3.95 -6.06 -4.09
N THR A 151 -4.93 -6.73 -3.50
CA THR A 151 -6.26 -6.94 -4.09
C THR A 151 -7.37 -6.63 -3.08
N ILE A 152 -8.54 -6.28 -3.61
CA ILE A 152 -9.80 -6.32 -2.86
C ILE A 152 -10.60 -7.55 -3.26
N GLY A 153 -11.41 -8.07 -2.34
CA GLY A 153 -12.41 -9.09 -2.62
C GLY A 153 -13.81 -8.50 -2.85
N PRO A 154 -14.85 -9.36 -2.98
CA PRO A 154 -16.23 -8.92 -3.19
C PRO A 154 -16.76 -7.96 -2.12
N ALA A 155 -16.23 -8.03 -0.88
CA ALA A 155 -16.60 -7.09 0.17
C ALA A 155 -16.21 -5.63 -0.17
N GLY A 156 -15.01 -5.43 -0.73
CA GLY A 156 -14.56 -4.10 -1.18
C GLY A 156 -15.35 -3.62 -2.40
N GLU A 157 -15.56 -4.51 -3.37
CA GLU A 157 -16.33 -4.23 -4.59
C GLU A 157 -17.77 -3.80 -4.30
N ASN A 158 -18.40 -4.36 -3.26
CA ASN A 158 -19.76 -4.04 -2.84
C ASN A 158 -19.84 -2.94 -1.76
N GLY A 159 -18.72 -2.25 -1.46
CA GLY A 159 -18.73 -1.10 -0.54
C GLY A 159 -18.94 -1.45 0.94
N VAL A 160 -18.63 -2.68 1.37
CA VAL A 160 -18.70 -3.04 2.80
C VAL A 160 -17.72 -2.18 3.59
N LEU A 161 -18.22 -1.35 4.51
CA LEU A 161 -17.47 -0.27 5.16
C LEU A 161 -16.27 -0.74 6.01
N PHE A 162 -16.19 -2.02 6.33
CA PHE A 162 -15.07 -2.63 7.06
C PHE A 162 -14.26 -3.63 6.19
N SER A 163 -14.43 -3.59 4.87
CA SER A 163 -13.65 -4.41 3.95
C SER A 163 -12.17 -4.04 3.97
N CYS A 164 -11.33 -5.06 3.77
CA CYS A 164 -9.88 -4.96 3.81
C CYS A 164 -9.26 -5.00 2.40
N ILE A 165 -7.99 -4.65 2.34
CA ILE A 165 -7.10 -4.92 1.20
C ILE A 165 -6.19 -6.09 1.61
N THR A 166 -6.02 -7.06 0.72
CA THR A 166 -5.22 -8.27 0.96
C THR A 166 -3.98 -8.26 0.08
N HIS A 167 -2.90 -8.85 0.58
CA HIS A 167 -1.65 -9.10 -0.14
C HIS A 167 -0.95 -10.32 0.48
N ASP A 168 -0.09 -10.99 -0.29
CA ASP A 168 0.80 -12.06 0.18
C ASP A 168 0.00 -13.14 0.91
N PHE A 169 -1.15 -13.48 0.32
CA PHE A 169 -2.07 -14.54 0.74
C PHE A 169 -2.54 -14.52 2.20
N GLY A 170 -2.46 -13.38 2.88
CA GLY A 170 -2.85 -13.29 4.29
C GLY A 170 -2.46 -12.01 5.02
N ARG A 171 -1.64 -11.14 4.41
CA ARG A 171 -1.40 -9.79 4.94
C ARG A 171 -2.59 -8.91 4.60
N GLN A 172 -3.03 -8.12 5.57
CA GLN A 172 -4.23 -7.31 5.42
C GLN A 172 -4.02 -5.88 5.92
N ALA A 173 -4.42 -4.92 5.10
CA ALA A 173 -4.81 -3.61 5.57
C ALA A 173 -6.28 -3.73 6.04
N GLY A 174 -6.46 -4.12 7.31
CA GLY A 174 -7.72 -4.70 7.80
C GLY A 174 -8.81 -3.75 8.30
N ARG A 175 -8.51 -2.47 8.56
CA ARG A 175 -9.45 -1.55 9.23
C ARG A 175 -9.65 -0.25 8.47
N THR A 176 -10.58 0.56 8.95
CA THR A 176 -10.97 1.89 8.41
C THR A 176 -11.60 1.87 7.02
N GLY A 177 -11.92 0.69 6.46
CA GLY A 177 -12.70 0.59 5.23
C GLY A 177 -11.93 0.93 3.96
N GLN A 178 -10.59 0.83 3.97
CA GLN A 178 -9.77 1.12 2.78
C GLN A 178 -10.11 0.20 1.60
N GLY A 179 -10.57 -1.03 1.86
CA GLY A 179 -11.07 -1.92 0.79
C GLY A 179 -12.32 -1.38 0.10
N ALA A 180 -13.21 -0.68 0.82
CA ALA A 180 -14.43 -0.10 0.27
C ALA A 180 -14.11 1.14 -0.57
N VAL A 181 -13.15 1.96 -0.12
CA VAL A 181 -12.68 3.12 -0.90
C VAL A 181 -12.00 2.67 -2.18
N MET A 182 -11.13 1.67 -2.12
CA MET A 182 -10.51 1.09 -3.31
C MET A 182 -11.56 0.48 -4.27
N GLY A 183 -12.60 -0.16 -3.73
CA GLY A 183 -13.72 -0.71 -4.50
C GLY A 183 -14.64 0.35 -5.12
N SER A 184 -14.97 1.44 -4.42
CA SER A 184 -15.82 2.52 -4.96
C SER A 184 -15.16 3.21 -6.16
N LYS A 185 -13.83 3.18 -6.20
CA LYS A 185 -13.01 3.66 -7.31
C LYS A 185 -12.92 2.70 -8.51
N LYS A 186 -13.53 1.52 -8.39
CA LYS A 186 -13.41 0.37 -9.32
C LYS A 186 -11.96 -0.08 -9.54
N LEU A 187 -11.10 0.08 -8.53
CA LEU A 187 -9.72 -0.38 -8.56
C LEU A 187 -9.65 -1.76 -7.90
N LYS A 188 -9.53 -2.82 -8.71
CA LYS A 188 -9.52 -4.20 -8.22
C LYS A 188 -8.21 -4.59 -7.54
N ALA A 189 -7.09 -4.12 -8.08
CA ALA A 189 -5.77 -4.50 -7.63
C ALA A 189 -4.70 -3.44 -7.92
N ILE A 190 -3.59 -3.56 -7.21
CA ILE A 190 -2.34 -2.82 -7.43
C ILE A 190 -1.23 -3.87 -7.55
N ALA A 191 -0.71 -4.06 -8.76
CA ALA A 191 0.36 -5.00 -9.07
C ALA A 191 1.65 -4.24 -9.34
N VAL A 192 2.69 -4.54 -8.57
CA VAL A 192 3.95 -3.80 -8.56
C VAL A 192 5.11 -4.75 -8.74
N ARG A 193 6.03 -4.40 -9.65
CA ARG A 193 7.35 -5.01 -9.79
C ARG A 193 8.42 -3.93 -9.86
N GLY A 194 9.50 -4.15 -9.13
CA GLY A 194 10.66 -3.28 -9.10
C GLY A 194 11.94 -4.07 -8.93
N ASN A 195 13.02 -3.61 -9.54
CA ASN A 195 14.32 -4.29 -9.46
C ASN A 195 15.50 -3.37 -9.13
N ARG A 196 15.21 -2.12 -8.72
CA ARG A 196 16.23 -1.12 -8.39
C ARG A 196 16.68 -1.28 -6.95
N SER A 197 17.88 -0.78 -6.67
CA SER A 197 18.36 -0.59 -5.31
C SER A 197 17.85 0.73 -4.72
N ILE A 198 17.81 0.80 -3.39
CA ILE A 198 17.47 2.02 -2.64
C ILE A 198 18.77 2.67 -2.19
N GLY A 199 18.89 3.98 -2.42
CA GLY A 199 20.03 4.77 -1.92
C GLY A 199 19.96 4.94 -0.40
N VAL A 200 21.05 4.62 0.29
CA VAL A 200 21.23 4.86 1.73
C VAL A 200 22.41 5.81 1.90
N HIS A 201 22.20 6.91 2.63
CA HIS A 201 23.22 7.96 2.79
C HIS A 201 24.50 7.45 3.48
N ASP A 202 24.35 6.75 4.61
CA ASP A 202 25.45 6.11 5.34
C ASP A 202 25.15 4.62 5.55
N LEU A 203 25.58 3.82 4.57
CA LEU A 203 25.30 2.38 4.54
C LEU A 203 26.01 1.63 5.69
N GLU A 204 27.23 2.01 6.04
CA GLU A 204 28.01 1.31 7.07
C GLU A 204 27.46 1.58 8.47
N SER A 205 27.05 2.83 8.76
CA SER A 205 26.36 3.14 10.01
C SER A 205 25.02 2.43 10.09
N LEU A 206 24.24 2.37 9.00
CA LEU A 206 22.97 1.63 8.99
C LEU A 206 23.18 0.14 9.27
N LYS A 207 24.16 -0.50 8.63
CA LYS A 207 24.53 -1.91 8.89
C LYS A 207 24.88 -2.14 10.34
N LYS A 208 25.73 -1.29 10.93
CA LYS A 208 26.11 -1.39 12.33
C LYS A 208 24.88 -1.34 13.25
N GLN A 209 24.02 -0.33 13.09
CA GLN A 209 22.82 -0.17 13.90
C GLN A 209 21.83 -1.33 13.73
N VAL A 210 21.63 -1.81 12.50
CA VAL A 210 20.78 -2.98 12.22
C VAL A 210 21.30 -4.22 12.94
N MET A 211 22.61 -4.48 12.88
CA MET A 211 23.21 -5.62 13.57
C MET A 211 23.06 -5.52 15.09
N GLU A 212 23.25 -4.35 15.67
CA GLU A 212 23.00 -4.11 17.10
C GLU A 212 21.53 -4.39 17.48
N ILE A 213 20.58 -3.93 16.67
CA ILE A 213 19.14 -4.20 16.87
C ILE A 213 18.87 -5.71 16.80
N ILE A 214 19.39 -6.40 15.78
CA ILE A 214 19.19 -7.85 15.60
C ILE A 214 19.75 -8.63 16.79
N LEU A 215 20.97 -8.32 17.22
CA LEU A 215 21.62 -9.00 18.35
C LEU A 215 20.84 -8.79 19.65
N ARG A 216 20.46 -7.54 19.96
CA ARG A 216 19.65 -7.21 21.14
C ARG A 216 18.30 -7.91 21.11
N THR A 217 17.65 -7.91 19.95
CA THR A 217 16.32 -8.50 19.78
C THR A 217 16.42 -10.00 19.98
N LYS A 218 17.38 -10.68 19.35
CA LYS A 218 17.57 -12.14 19.45
C LYS A 218 17.68 -12.65 20.88
N THR A 219 18.25 -11.88 21.80
CA THR A 219 18.40 -12.26 23.21
C THR A 219 17.23 -11.84 24.10
N HIS A 220 16.23 -11.16 23.56
CA HIS A 220 15.09 -10.68 24.34
C HIS A 220 14.20 -11.86 24.80
N PRO A 221 13.77 -11.91 26.08
CA PRO A 221 13.00 -13.05 26.62
C PRO A 221 11.73 -13.39 25.84
N ASN A 222 11.09 -12.39 25.23
CA ASN A 222 9.88 -12.58 24.45
C ASN A 222 10.12 -13.11 23.03
N MET A 223 11.37 -13.21 22.54
CA MET A 223 11.60 -13.66 21.16
C MET A 223 11.27 -15.13 20.93
N GLU A 224 11.68 -16.02 21.82
CA GLU A 224 11.40 -17.44 21.65
C GLU A 224 9.89 -17.73 21.66
N PRO A 225 9.10 -17.22 22.63
CA PRO A 225 7.66 -17.41 22.58
C PRO A 225 7.00 -16.74 21.37
N TRP A 226 7.45 -15.55 20.98
CA TRP A 226 6.95 -14.87 19.79
C TRP A 226 7.22 -15.66 18.50
N GLN A 227 8.41 -16.25 18.35
CA GLN A 227 8.73 -17.10 17.20
C GLN A 227 7.88 -18.37 17.15
N LYS A 228 7.55 -18.93 18.30
CA LYS A 228 6.80 -20.19 18.41
C LYS A 228 5.29 -20.00 18.26
N TYR A 229 4.74 -18.93 18.84
CA TYR A 229 3.30 -18.75 18.98
C TYR A 229 2.76 -17.49 18.29
N GLY A 230 3.64 -16.64 17.74
CA GLY A 230 3.25 -15.39 17.08
C GLY A 230 2.53 -14.43 18.03
N THR A 231 1.58 -13.68 17.46
CA THR A 231 0.78 -12.68 18.20
C THR A 231 -0.20 -13.28 19.20
N SER A 232 -0.42 -14.59 19.18
CA SER A 232 -1.27 -15.28 20.17
C SER A 232 -0.52 -15.69 21.45
N PHE A 233 0.78 -15.38 21.55
CA PHE A 233 1.56 -15.52 22.79
C PHE A 233 1.08 -14.58 23.89
#